data_AF-A0A2E2K6D2-F1
#
_entry.id   AF-A0A2E2K6D2-F1
#
_cell.length_a   1.000
_cell.length_b   1.000
_cell.length_c   1.000
_cell.angle_alpha   90.00
_cell.angle_beta   90.00
_cell.angle_gamma   90.00
#
_symmetry.space_group_name_H-M   'P 1'
#
loop_
_entity.id
_entity.type
_entity.pdbx_description
1 polymer ?
#
loop_
_entity_poly.entity_id
_entity_poly.type
_entity_poly.pdbx_seq_one_letter_code
_entity_poly.pdbx_strand_id
1 'polypeptide(L)'
;MTSSYTHDVLVIGSGAAGLTLALRLAGQARIAVICKGELNQGSTYYAQGGIAAVLDEDDTEDDHVTDTLAAGADLCHNDTVRFTVANSRESIEWLVSQGVEFSRYPNENGFHLTREGGHSHRRIIHAADATGRAVSEALTNQALQKPGIDIFQNHVAVDLVVRKGQCLGAYVYDRESEHVRLFRAKFVVLASGGASKAYLYTSNPDGASGDGIAMAWRAGCRVANMEFNQFHPTCLYHPQAKSFLITEAIRGEGGRLLLPNGQRFMHRYDERGELA
;
A
#
# COMPACT_ATOMS: atom_id res chain seq x y z
N MET A 1 -12.23 -32.05 15.35
CA MET A 1 -12.59 -30.86 16.14
C MET A 1 -12.17 -29.63 15.35
N THR A 2 -13.09 -28.76 14.95
CA THR A 2 -12.73 -27.48 14.30
C THR A 2 -12.00 -26.61 15.32
N SER A 3 -10.69 -26.44 15.17
CA SER A 3 -9.93 -25.53 16.04
C SER A 3 -10.37 -24.08 15.78
N SER A 4 -10.48 -23.31 16.86
CA SER A 4 -10.82 -21.90 16.80
C SER A 4 -9.71 -21.08 17.45
N TYR A 5 -9.35 -19.96 16.83
CA TYR A 5 -8.43 -18.97 17.37
C TYR A 5 -9.22 -17.82 17.99
N THR A 6 -8.68 -17.19 19.04
CA THR A 6 -9.32 -16.06 19.72
C THR A 6 -8.30 -14.98 20.01
N HIS A 7 -8.54 -13.81 19.41
CA HIS A 7 -7.69 -12.63 19.50
C HIS A 7 -8.55 -11.40 19.85
N ASP A 8 -7.93 -10.29 20.23
CA ASP A 8 -8.65 -9.04 20.41
C ASP A 8 -8.87 -8.35 19.06
N VAL A 9 -7.86 -8.37 18.20
CA VAL A 9 -7.89 -7.79 16.85
C VAL A 9 -7.48 -8.84 15.80
N LEU A 10 -8.25 -8.96 14.73
CA LEU A 10 -7.93 -9.75 13.55
C LEU A 10 -7.65 -8.82 12.37
N VAL A 11 -6.42 -8.81 11.87
CA VAL A 11 -5.99 -8.05 10.70
C VAL A 11 -5.87 -8.98 9.50
N ILE A 12 -6.65 -8.73 8.45
CA ILE A 12 -6.63 -9.53 7.23
C ILE A 12 -5.78 -8.80 6.20
N GLY A 13 -4.52 -9.22 6.08
CA GLY A 13 -3.51 -8.65 5.19
C GLY A 13 -2.29 -8.12 5.96
N SER A 14 -1.11 -8.39 5.43
CA SER A 14 0.21 -8.09 6.02
C SER A 14 1.04 -7.12 5.18
N GLY A 15 0.39 -6.26 4.38
CA GLY A 15 1.06 -5.12 3.76
C GLY A 15 1.34 -4.00 4.78
N ALA A 16 1.83 -2.87 4.29
CA ALA A 16 2.17 -1.70 5.13
C ALA A 16 1.04 -1.32 6.09
N ALA A 17 -0.21 -1.27 5.61
CA ALA A 17 -1.37 -0.92 6.42
C ALA A 17 -1.60 -1.91 7.59
N GLY A 18 -1.60 -3.22 7.30
CA GLY A 18 -1.88 -4.25 8.30
C GLY A 18 -0.78 -4.39 9.35
N LEU A 19 0.49 -4.39 8.91
CA LEU A 19 1.63 -4.49 9.83
C LEU A 19 1.81 -3.22 10.65
N THR A 20 1.56 -2.04 10.07
CA THR A 20 1.59 -0.77 10.81
C THR A 20 0.56 -0.78 11.94
N LEU A 21 -0.68 -1.18 11.63
CA LEU A 21 -1.72 -1.30 12.66
C LEU A 21 -1.33 -2.29 13.75
N ALA A 22 -0.85 -3.49 13.38
CA ALA A 22 -0.46 -4.51 14.33
C ALA A 22 0.67 -4.02 15.25
N LEU A 23 1.68 -3.35 14.71
CA LEU A 23 2.80 -2.81 15.48
C LEU A 23 2.38 -1.66 16.39
N ARG A 24 1.50 -0.76 15.95
CA ARG A 24 1.00 0.34 16.79
C ARG A 24 0.10 -0.14 17.93
N LEU A 25 -0.61 -1.25 17.75
CA LEU A 25 -1.43 -1.88 18.80
C LEU A 25 -0.65 -2.90 19.66
N ALA A 26 0.60 -3.17 19.33
CA ALA A 26 1.41 -4.13 20.07
C ALA A 26 1.56 -3.72 21.54
N GLY A 27 1.42 -4.70 22.45
CA GLY A 27 1.42 -4.46 23.89
C GLY A 27 0.09 -3.95 24.46
N GLN A 28 -0.88 -3.59 23.62
CA GLN A 28 -2.22 -3.15 24.04
C GLN A 28 -3.30 -4.22 23.77
N ALA A 29 -3.06 -5.12 22.82
CA ALA A 29 -4.01 -6.15 22.38
C ALA A 29 -3.30 -7.41 21.89
N ARG A 30 -3.99 -8.57 21.90
CA ARG A 30 -3.55 -9.76 21.16
C ARG A 30 -4.06 -9.69 19.73
N ILE A 31 -3.15 -9.77 18.78
CA ILE A 31 -3.42 -9.48 17.36
C ILE A 31 -3.12 -10.72 16.53
N ALA A 32 -4.05 -11.13 15.69
CA ALA A 32 -3.79 -12.10 14.62
C ALA A 32 -3.65 -11.36 13.29
N VAL A 33 -2.57 -11.61 12.57
CA VAL A 33 -2.37 -11.10 11.20
C VAL A 33 -2.47 -12.26 10.22
N ILE A 34 -3.43 -12.20 9.30
CA ILE A 34 -3.65 -13.22 8.28
C ILE A 34 -2.95 -12.82 6.98
N CYS A 35 -2.10 -13.70 6.47
CA CYS A 35 -1.43 -13.55 5.18
C CYS A 35 -1.89 -14.65 4.22
N LYS A 36 -2.45 -14.26 3.06
CA LYS A 36 -2.91 -15.21 2.02
C LYS A 36 -1.80 -16.13 1.51
N GLY A 37 -0.59 -15.60 1.40
CA GLY A 37 0.63 -16.31 1.07
C GLY A 37 1.70 -16.10 2.13
N GLU A 38 2.95 -16.05 1.69
CA GLU A 38 4.07 -15.69 2.57
C GLU A 38 4.09 -14.18 2.83
N LEU A 39 4.83 -13.77 3.85
CA LEU A 39 5.18 -12.37 4.10
C LEU A 39 5.89 -11.78 2.87
N ASN A 40 5.82 -10.45 2.72
CA ASN A 40 6.52 -9.73 1.65
C ASN A 40 6.09 -10.10 0.21
N GLN A 41 4.89 -10.65 0.01
CA GLN A 41 4.35 -10.95 -1.34
C GLN A 41 3.24 -9.98 -1.81
N GLY A 42 2.83 -9.03 -0.98
CA GLY A 42 1.81 -8.02 -1.34
C GLY A 42 2.38 -6.84 -2.12
N SER A 43 1.51 -5.98 -2.67
CA SER A 43 1.93 -4.81 -3.47
C SER A 43 2.88 -3.87 -2.75
N THR A 44 2.81 -3.78 -1.41
CA THR A 44 3.76 -3.00 -0.59
C THR A 44 5.21 -3.37 -0.90
N TYR A 45 5.56 -4.66 -0.98
CA TYR A 45 6.95 -5.09 -1.19
C TYR A 45 7.51 -4.63 -2.55
N TYR A 46 6.64 -4.54 -3.56
CA TYR A 46 7.03 -4.21 -4.93
C TYR A 46 6.95 -2.71 -5.26
N ALA A 47 6.57 -1.86 -4.30
CA ALA A 47 6.56 -0.42 -4.51
C ALA A 47 7.99 0.11 -4.73
N GLN A 48 8.17 0.97 -5.74
CA GLN A 48 9.49 1.47 -6.16
C GLN A 48 9.69 2.93 -5.73
N GLY A 49 8.90 3.84 -6.34
CA GLY A 49 9.02 5.30 -6.26
C GLY A 49 9.32 5.83 -4.87
N GLY A 50 8.30 5.93 -4.02
CA GLY A 50 8.50 6.35 -2.64
C GLY A 50 7.18 6.61 -1.93
N ILE A 51 7.26 7.39 -0.85
CA ILE A 51 6.12 7.85 -0.07
C ILE A 51 6.12 9.38 -0.08
N ALA A 52 5.02 10.01 -0.47
CA ALA A 52 4.91 11.47 -0.43
C ALA A 52 4.73 11.97 1.01
N ALA A 53 5.59 12.88 1.46
CA ALA A 53 5.51 13.52 2.76
C ALA A 53 6.16 14.90 2.73
N VAL A 54 5.59 15.85 3.47
CA VAL A 54 6.13 17.21 3.57
C VAL A 54 7.27 17.20 4.59
N LEU A 55 8.50 17.03 4.09
CA LEU A 55 9.72 16.87 4.89
C LEU A 55 10.69 18.04 4.77
N ASP A 56 10.66 18.72 3.62
CA ASP A 56 11.49 19.87 3.29
C ASP A 56 10.94 21.17 3.92
N GLU A 57 11.79 22.18 4.09
CA GLU A 57 11.38 23.51 4.59
C GLU A 57 10.77 24.38 3.47
N ASP A 58 11.14 24.13 2.21
CA ASP A 58 10.63 24.81 1.04
C ASP A 58 9.29 24.22 0.54
N ASP A 59 8.76 23.19 1.21
CA ASP A 59 7.49 22.54 0.88
C ASP A 59 6.47 22.75 2.02
N THR A 60 5.18 22.81 1.66
CA THR A 60 4.09 23.03 2.62
C THR A 60 3.00 21.97 2.52
N GLU A 61 2.26 21.79 3.62
CA GLU A 61 1.05 20.94 3.62
C GLU A 61 0.00 21.46 2.65
N ASP A 62 -0.19 22.78 2.54
CA ASP A 62 -1.16 23.37 1.63
C ASP A 62 -0.80 23.13 0.16
N ASP A 63 0.48 23.16 -0.20
CA ASP A 63 0.93 22.81 -1.55
C ASP A 63 0.67 21.34 -1.85
N HIS A 64 0.93 20.42 -0.91
CA HIS A 64 0.63 19.00 -1.09
C HIS A 64 -0.88 18.75 -1.23
N VAL A 65 -1.69 19.41 -0.41
CA VAL A 65 -3.15 19.32 -0.47
C VAL A 65 -3.64 19.82 -1.84
N THR A 66 -3.10 20.94 -2.31
CA THR A 66 -3.45 21.52 -3.61
C THR A 66 -3.10 20.56 -4.76
N ASP A 67 -1.87 20.02 -4.76
CA ASP A 67 -1.42 19.00 -5.73
C ASP A 67 -2.38 17.79 -5.75
N THR A 68 -2.75 17.28 -4.56
CA THR A 68 -3.61 16.09 -4.41
C THR A 68 -5.03 16.35 -4.89
N LEU A 69 -5.62 17.50 -4.56
CA LEU A 69 -6.96 17.87 -5.00
C LEU A 69 -7.03 18.07 -6.51
N ALA A 70 -6.01 18.70 -7.10
CA ALA A 70 -5.90 18.88 -8.54
C ALA A 70 -5.78 17.54 -9.28
N ALA A 71 -4.89 16.64 -8.82
CA ALA A 71 -4.74 15.30 -9.38
C ALA A 71 -5.98 14.42 -9.17
N GLY A 72 -6.74 14.67 -8.11
CA GLY A 72 -8.00 13.99 -7.79
C GLY A 72 -9.21 14.39 -8.63
N ALA A 73 -9.05 15.33 -9.57
CA ALA A 73 -10.09 15.76 -10.50
C ALA A 73 -11.42 16.15 -9.81
N ASP A 74 -11.32 16.93 -8.72
CA ASP A 74 -12.46 17.42 -7.91
C ASP A 74 -13.33 16.33 -7.24
N LEU A 75 -12.89 15.08 -7.24
CA LEU A 75 -13.59 13.96 -6.60
C LEU A 75 -13.07 13.64 -5.19
N CYS A 76 -12.01 14.32 -4.75
CA CYS A 76 -11.43 14.15 -3.43
C CYS A 76 -12.30 14.76 -2.32
N HIS A 77 -12.30 14.10 -1.17
CA HIS A 77 -12.79 14.69 0.07
C HIS A 77 -11.66 15.49 0.73
N ASN A 78 -11.80 16.82 0.76
CA ASN A 78 -10.76 17.75 1.24
C ASN A 78 -10.33 17.48 2.68
N ASP A 79 -11.27 17.17 3.57
CA ASP A 79 -10.99 16.83 4.98
C ASP A 79 -10.07 15.60 5.11
N THR A 80 -10.31 14.58 4.28
CA THR A 80 -9.51 13.35 4.23
C THR A 80 -8.12 13.61 3.67
N VAL A 81 -8.02 14.41 2.59
CA VAL A 81 -6.73 14.79 2.00
C VAL A 81 -5.88 15.57 3.01
N ARG A 82 -6.46 16.60 3.65
CA ARG A 82 -5.77 17.40 4.67
C ARG A 82 -5.32 16.56 5.85
N PHE A 83 -6.17 15.68 6.35
CA PHE A 83 -5.81 14.78 7.44
C PHE A 83 -4.61 13.90 7.06
N THR A 84 -4.63 13.27 5.88
CA THR A 84 -3.53 12.40 5.44
C THR A 84 -2.23 13.19 5.28
N VAL A 85 -2.28 14.38 4.64
CA VAL A 85 -1.08 15.21 4.42
C VAL A 85 -0.48 15.70 5.73
N ALA A 86 -1.30 16.25 6.64
CA ALA A 86 -0.83 16.78 7.93
C ALA A 86 -0.18 15.70 8.83
N ASN A 87 -0.56 14.43 8.66
CA ASN A 87 0.02 13.31 9.41
C ASN A 87 1.16 12.60 8.65
N SER A 88 1.58 13.09 7.48
CA SER A 88 2.59 12.42 6.64
C SER A 88 3.97 12.40 7.28
N ARG A 89 4.42 13.53 7.86
CA ARG A 89 5.73 13.63 8.53
C ARG A 89 5.85 12.66 9.71
N GLU A 90 4.88 12.68 10.64
CA GLU A 90 4.87 11.77 11.79
C GLU A 90 4.85 10.29 11.34
N SER A 91 4.13 10.00 10.24
CA SER A 91 4.08 8.65 9.68
C SER A 91 5.45 8.20 9.15
N ILE A 92 6.20 9.08 8.48
CA ILE A 92 7.57 8.81 8.04
C ILE A 92 8.51 8.63 9.23
N GLU A 93 8.45 9.52 10.22
CA GLU A 93 9.28 9.43 11.43
C GLU A 93 9.05 8.11 12.17
N TRP A 94 7.80 7.66 12.24
CA TRP A 94 7.46 6.36 12.80
C TRP A 94 8.05 5.20 11.98
N LEU A 95 8.01 5.26 10.64
CA LEU A 95 8.65 4.25 9.79
C LEU A 95 10.17 4.20 10.02
N VAL A 96 10.82 5.36 10.12
CA VAL A 96 12.25 5.44 10.48
C VAL A 96 12.49 4.82 11.86
N SER A 97 11.61 5.08 12.83
CA SER A 97 11.69 4.48 14.16
C SER A 97 11.49 2.95 14.17
N GLN A 98 10.85 2.38 13.14
CA GLN A 98 10.74 0.93 12.95
C GLN A 98 11.98 0.32 12.27
N GLY A 99 12.94 1.14 11.85
CA GLY A 99 14.17 0.70 11.17
C GLY A 99 14.11 0.78 9.65
N VAL A 100 13.19 1.56 9.07
CA VAL A 100 13.21 1.83 7.62
C VAL A 100 14.36 2.78 7.29
N GLU A 101 15.26 2.35 6.42
CA GLU A 101 16.39 3.16 5.95
C GLU A 101 16.04 3.86 4.64
N PHE A 102 15.70 5.15 4.73
CA PHE A 102 15.51 6.00 3.55
C PHE A 102 16.83 6.61 3.07
N SER A 103 16.90 6.89 1.77
CA SER A 103 18.04 7.52 1.13
C SER A 103 18.28 8.93 1.68
N ARG A 104 19.56 9.26 1.89
CA ARG A 104 20.02 10.56 2.41
C ARG A 104 20.94 11.23 1.39
N TYR A 105 21.04 12.55 1.46
CA TYR A 105 22.05 13.28 0.68
C TYR A 105 23.45 12.89 1.17
N PRO A 106 24.43 12.62 0.26
CA PRO A 106 25.76 12.16 0.64
C PRO A 106 26.55 13.09 1.55
N ASN A 107 26.20 14.38 1.62
CA ASN A 107 26.95 15.42 2.36
C ASN A 107 26.05 16.42 3.12
N GLU A 108 24.77 16.10 3.34
CA GLU A 108 23.82 16.99 4.00
C GLU A 108 23.00 16.23 5.04
N ASN A 109 22.61 16.92 6.11
CA ASN A 109 21.67 16.39 7.08
C ASN A 109 20.25 16.48 6.52
N GLY A 110 19.87 15.52 5.67
CA GLY A 110 18.54 15.50 5.05
C GLY A 110 18.24 14.20 4.32
N PHE A 111 16.96 13.91 4.12
CA PHE A 111 16.52 12.83 3.24
C PHE A 111 16.64 13.29 1.78
N HIS A 112 17.06 12.38 0.90
CA HIS A 112 16.99 12.64 -0.53
C HIS A 112 15.54 12.50 -0.99
N LEU A 113 14.99 13.53 -1.64
CA LEU A 113 13.60 13.59 -2.08
C LEU A 113 13.51 13.63 -3.61
N THR A 114 12.65 12.80 -4.17
CA THR A 114 12.32 12.79 -5.62
C THR A 114 11.00 13.51 -5.87
N ARG A 115 10.62 13.62 -7.14
CA ARG A 115 9.35 14.17 -7.60
C ARG A 115 8.74 13.26 -8.65
N GLU A 116 7.44 13.02 -8.55
CA GLU A 116 6.64 12.26 -9.52
C GLU A 116 5.53 13.17 -10.08
N GLY A 117 4.76 12.69 -11.06
CA GLY A 117 3.69 13.45 -11.69
C GLY A 117 2.65 13.94 -10.71
N GLY A 118 2.07 15.10 -11.01
CA GLY A 118 1.10 15.78 -10.14
C GLY A 118 1.70 16.53 -8.96
N HIS A 119 2.97 16.35 -8.60
CA HIS A 119 3.62 17.09 -7.52
C HIS A 119 4.34 18.35 -8.01
N SER A 120 4.13 19.47 -7.32
CA SER A 120 4.84 20.73 -7.55
C SER A 120 6.26 20.75 -6.96
N HIS A 121 6.44 20.10 -5.80
CA HIS A 121 7.69 20.07 -5.02
C HIS A 121 8.31 18.66 -4.95
N ARG A 122 9.61 18.58 -4.59
CA ARG A 122 10.29 17.31 -4.29
C ARG A 122 9.90 16.86 -2.89
N ARG A 123 9.01 15.89 -2.79
CA ARG A 123 8.41 15.45 -1.51
C ARG A 123 8.32 13.94 -1.34
N ILE A 124 8.92 13.19 -2.26
CA ILE A 124 8.81 11.73 -2.27
C ILE A 124 10.06 11.15 -1.62
N ILE A 125 9.93 10.70 -0.38
CA ILE A 125 10.99 9.98 0.32
C ILE A 125 11.07 8.55 -0.19
N HIS A 126 12.29 8.05 -0.39
CA HIS A 126 12.51 6.76 -1.03
C HIS A 126 13.72 6.02 -0.46
N ALA A 127 13.82 4.72 -0.77
CA ALA A 127 15.01 3.91 -0.51
C ALA A 127 15.54 3.36 -1.84
N ALA A 128 16.48 4.09 -2.44
CA ALA A 128 16.94 3.86 -3.82
C ALA A 128 15.73 3.69 -4.76
N ASP A 129 15.61 2.58 -5.48
CA ASP A 129 14.50 2.25 -6.37
C ASP A 129 13.55 1.17 -5.79
N ALA A 130 13.67 0.86 -4.50
CA ALA A 130 12.99 -0.26 -3.85
C ALA A 130 12.39 0.12 -2.49
N THR A 131 11.73 1.28 -2.41
CA THR A 131 11.15 1.80 -1.16
C THR A 131 10.20 0.81 -0.48
N GLY A 132 9.38 0.13 -1.28
CA GLY A 132 8.43 -0.87 -0.81
C GLY A 132 9.09 -2.05 -0.12
N ARG A 133 10.23 -2.51 -0.63
CA ARG A 133 11.02 -3.58 -0.03
C ARG A 133 11.55 -3.17 1.34
N ALA A 134 12.18 -2.00 1.43
CA ALA A 134 12.73 -1.49 2.69
C ALA A 134 11.65 -1.36 3.77
N VAL A 135 10.48 -0.81 3.42
CA VAL A 135 9.32 -0.69 4.33
C VAL A 135 8.79 -2.06 4.74
N SER A 136 8.54 -2.95 3.77
CA SER A 136 7.93 -4.25 4.04
C SER A 136 8.83 -5.15 4.89
N GLU A 137 10.13 -5.18 4.61
CA GLU A 137 11.11 -5.96 5.37
C GLU A 137 11.25 -5.44 6.81
N ALA A 138 11.38 -4.12 7.00
CA ALA A 138 11.48 -3.52 8.33
C ALA A 138 10.23 -3.83 9.19
N LEU A 139 9.03 -3.58 8.65
CA LEU A 139 7.78 -3.84 9.37
C LEU A 139 7.59 -5.32 9.68
N THR A 140 7.94 -6.20 8.73
CA THR A 140 7.87 -7.66 8.93
C THR A 140 8.83 -8.10 10.04
N ASN A 141 10.07 -7.64 10.01
CA ASN A 141 11.08 -7.98 11.02
C ASN A 141 10.66 -7.53 12.42
N GLN A 142 10.12 -6.31 12.54
CA GLN A 142 9.58 -5.82 13.81
C GLN A 142 8.40 -6.67 14.29
N ALA A 143 7.45 -6.99 13.39
CA ALA A 143 6.24 -7.72 13.77
C ALA A 143 6.54 -9.14 14.24
N LEU A 144 7.47 -9.84 13.58
CA LEU A 144 7.88 -11.21 13.96
C LEU A 144 8.53 -11.28 15.35
N GLN A 145 9.17 -10.20 15.80
CA GLN A 145 9.86 -10.14 17.09
C GLN A 145 8.97 -9.63 18.22
N LYS A 146 7.75 -9.16 17.92
CA LYS A 146 6.92 -8.44 18.86
C LYS A 146 5.94 -9.39 19.59
N PRO A 147 6.04 -9.54 20.92
CA PRO A 147 5.07 -10.33 21.67
C PRO A 147 3.65 -9.77 21.51
N GLY A 148 2.67 -10.67 21.36
CA GLY A 148 1.26 -10.31 21.20
C GLY A 148 0.80 -10.16 19.74
N ILE A 149 1.70 -10.29 18.76
CA ILE A 149 1.35 -10.40 17.34
C ILE A 149 1.59 -11.84 16.88
N ASP A 150 0.52 -12.52 16.49
CA ASP A 150 0.56 -13.84 15.87
C ASP A 150 0.36 -13.70 14.36
N ILE A 151 1.34 -14.12 13.57
CA ILE A 151 1.28 -14.06 12.10
C ILE A 151 0.96 -15.45 11.54
N PHE A 152 -0.12 -15.52 10.76
CA PHE A 152 -0.59 -16.73 10.09
C PHE A 152 -0.35 -16.61 8.60
N GLN A 153 0.77 -17.16 8.12
CA GLN A 153 1.08 -17.25 6.69
C GLN A 153 0.30 -18.38 6.03
N ASN A 154 0.14 -18.33 4.70
CA ASN A 154 -0.62 -19.33 3.93
C ASN A 154 -2.07 -19.52 4.42
N HIS A 155 -2.67 -18.49 5.00
CA HIS A 155 -4.03 -18.47 5.51
C HIS A 155 -4.90 -17.53 4.68
N VAL A 156 -5.92 -18.07 4.02
CA VAL A 156 -6.80 -17.32 3.13
C VAL A 156 -8.10 -17.00 3.85
N ALA A 157 -8.36 -15.73 4.14
CA ALA A 157 -9.67 -15.33 4.65
C ALA A 157 -10.76 -15.60 3.59
N VAL A 158 -11.79 -16.34 3.97
CA VAL A 158 -12.88 -16.77 3.08
C VAL A 158 -14.06 -15.83 3.20
N ASP A 159 -14.55 -15.64 4.43
CA ASP A 159 -15.64 -14.71 4.71
C ASP A 159 -15.66 -14.21 6.15
N LEU A 160 -16.33 -13.08 6.36
CA LEU A 160 -16.53 -12.48 7.67
C LEU A 160 -17.68 -13.17 8.41
N VAL A 161 -17.54 -13.31 9.73
CA VAL A 161 -18.60 -13.83 10.59
C VAL A 161 -19.42 -12.65 11.13
N VAL A 162 -20.59 -12.41 10.56
CA VAL A 162 -21.45 -11.28 10.94
C VAL A 162 -22.71 -11.77 11.65
N ARG A 163 -23.04 -11.15 12.79
CA ARG A 163 -24.29 -11.40 13.53
C ARG A 163 -24.90 -10.08 13.96
N LYS A 164 -26.17 -9.85 13.59
CA LYS A 164 -26.91 -8.61 13.91
C LYS A 164 -26.14 -7.32 13.54
N GLY A 165 -25.49 -7.33 12.38
CA GLY A 165 -24.69 -6.19 11.89
C GLY A 165 -23.31 -6.01 12.54
N GLN A 166 -22.93 -6.89 13.47
CA GLN A 166 -21.60 -6.87 14.10
C GLN A 166 -20.70 -7.96 13.51
N CYS A 167 -19.49 -7.59 13.09
CA CYS A 167 -18.45 -8.54 12.70
C CYS A 167 -17.80 -9.14 13.96
N LEU A 168 -17.73 -10.47 14.04
CA LEU A 168 -17.26 -11.24 15.19
C LEU A 168 -15.99 -12.04 14.89
N GLY A 169 -15.42 -11.88 13.69
CA GLY A 169 -14.29 -12.67 13.22
C GLY A 169 -14.38 -13.01 11.73
N ALA A 170 -13.64 -14.05 11.34
CA ALA A 170 -13.65 -14.57 9.97
C ALA A 170 -13.45 -16.09 9.94
N TYR A 171 -13.99 -16.73 8.90
CA TYR A 171 -13.57 -18.05 8.48
C TYR A 171 -12.32 -17.93 7.61
N VAL A 172 -11.28 -18.69 7.95
CA VAL A 172 -9.97 -18.62 7.31
C VAL A 172 -9.56 -20.02 6.90
N TYR A 173 -9.28 -20.22 5.62
CA TYR A 173 -8.77 -21.47 5.08
C TYR A 173 -7.25 -21.53 5.32
N ASP A 174 -6.84 -22.46 6.16
CA ASP A 174 -5.44 -22.82 6.37
C ASP A 174 -5.01 -23.75 5.23
N ARG A 175 -4.11 -23.26 4.36
CA ARG A 175 -3.66 -24.01 3.18
C ARG A 175 -2.73 -25.17 3.52
N GLU A 176 -2.08 -25.16 4.68
CA GLU A 176 -1.16 -26.21 5.08
C GLU A 176 -1.93 -27.40 5.66
N SER A 177 -2.90 -27.13 6.54
CA SER A 177 -3.76 -28.20 7.07
C SER A 177 -4.95 -28.54 6.18
N GLU A 178 -5.26 -27.75 5.16
CA GLU A 178 -6.43 -27.88 4.27
C GLU A 178 -7.77 -27.82 5.03
N HIS A 179 -7.83 -27.03 6.10
CA HIS A 179 -9.03 -26.86 6.91
C HIS A 179 -9.45 -25.41 7.04
N VAL A 180 -10.78 -25.18 7.07
CA VAL A 180 -11.33 -23.88 7.47
C VAL A 180 -11.33 -23.78 8.99
N ARG A 181 -10.67 -22.73 9.49
CA ARG A 181 -10.54 -22.38 10.90
C ARG A 181 -11.40 -21.15 11.20
N LEU A 182 -11.94 -21.09 12.41
CA LEU A 182 -12.67 -19.92 12.89
C LEU A 182 -11.71 -19.02 13.68
N PHE A 183 -11.52 -17.79 13.21
CA PHE A 183 -10.81 -16.74 13.94
C PHE A 183 -11.83 -15.80 14.56
N ARG A 184 -11.94 -15.80 15.89
CA ARG A 184 -12.82 -14.91 16.65
C ARG A 184 -12.05 -13.68 17.09
N ALA A 185 -12.61 -12.49 16.87
CA ALA A 185 -12.02 -11.25 17.33
C ALA A 185 -13.08 -10.20 17.68
N LYS A 186 -12.71 -9.25 18.55
CA LYS A 186 -13.57 -8.11 18.90
C LYS A 186 -13.58 -7.07 17.78
N PHE A 187 -12.44 -6.90 17.12
CA PHE A 187 -12.24 -6.00 16.00
C PHE A 187 -11.65 -6.76 14.82
N VAL A 188 -12.18 -6.54 13.61
CA VAL A 188 -11.67 -7.12 12.37
C VAL A 188 -11.33 -5.98 11.42
N VAL A 189 -10.10 -5.99 10.89
CA VAL A 189 -9.60 -4.98 9.96
C VAL A 189 -9.25 -5.64 8.64
N LEU A 190 -9.79 -5.11 7.55
CA LEU A 190 -9.45 -5.51 6.19
C LEU A 190 -8.31 -4.63 5.67
N ALA A 191 -7.14 -5.24 5.49
CA ALA A 191 -5.93 -4.62 4.93
C ALA A 191 -5.41 -5.46 3.74
N SER A 192 -6.33 -5.97 2.93
CA SER A 192 -6.10 -7.05 1.96
C SER A 192 -5.43 -6.64 0.64
N GLY A 193 -5.15 -5.36 0.45
CA GLY A 193 -4.72 -4.82 -0.85
C GLY A 193 -5.89 -4.60 -1.83
N GLY A 194 -5.54 -4.28 -3.07
CA GLY A 194 -6.49 -3.90 -4.13
C GLY A 194 -7.02 -5.05 -4.97
N ALA A 195 -7.65 -4.71 -6.10
CA ALA A 195 -8.32 -5.64 -7.02
C ALA A 195 -7.80 -5.60 -8.47
N SER A 196 -6.61 -5.04 -8.70
CA SER A 196 -6.07 -4.86 -10.06
C SER A 196 -5.83 -6.17 -10.83
N LYS A 197 -5.86 -7.33 -10.17
CA LYS A 197 -5.80 -8.64 -10.83
C LYS A 197 -7.10 -9.03 -11.54
N ALA A 198 -8.14 -8.20 -11.46
CA ALA A 198 -9.31 -8.30 -12.34
C ALA A 198 -8.98 -7.98 -13.82
N TYR A 199 -7.87 -7.29 -14.09
CA TYR A 199 -7.42 -6.92 -15.44
C TYR A 199 -6.33 -7.87 -15.95
N LEU A 200 -6.37 -8.14 -17.26
CA LEU A 200 -5.42 -9.06 -17.92
C LEU A 200 -3.96 -8.61 -17.75
N TYR A 201 -3.71 -7.31 -17.92
CA TYR A 201 -2.40 -6.70 -17.74
C TYR A 201 -2.40 -5.86 -16.47
N THR A 202 -1.47 -6.15 -15.57
CA THR A 202 -1.33 -5.45 -14.30
C THR A 202 0.10 -5.55 -13.79
N SER A 203 0.59 -4.49 -13.16
CA SER A 203 1.87 -4.49 -12.43
C SER A 203 1.76 -5.13 -11.03
N ASN A 204 0.55 -5.47 -10.60
CA ASN A 204 0.32 -5.99 -9.25
C ASN A 204 0.64 -7.49 -9.14
N PRO A 205 1.04 -7.96 -7.95
CA PRO A 205 1.23 -9.38 -7.68
C PRO A 205 -0.10 -10.14 -7.80
N ASP A 206 0.00 -11.46 -8.01
CA ASP A 206 -1.16 -12.34 -8.22
C ASP A 206 -2.12 -12.38 -7.02
N GLY A 207 -1.67 -11.93 -5.84
CA GLY A 207 -2.49 -11.80 -4.63
C GLY A 207 -3.51 -10.64 -4.65
N ALA A 208 -3.35 -9.61 -5.49
CA ALA A 208 -4.18 -8.40 -5.52
C ALA A 208 -5.55 -8.63 -6.21
N SER A 209 -6.33 -9.52 -5.61
CA SER A 209 -7.56 -10.13 -6.16
C SER A 209 -8.85 -9.54 -5.60
N GLY A 210 -8.77 -8.52 -4.74
CA GLY A 210 -9.96 -7.84 -4.20
C GLY A 210 -10.73 -8.62 -3.14
N ASP A 211 -10.13 -9.64 -2.51
CA ASP A 211 -10.80 -10.53 -1.56
C ASP A 211 -11.48 -9.77 -0.41
N GLY A 212 -10.80 -8.79 0.18
CA GLY A 212 -11.36 -7.98 1.27
C GLY A 212 -12.52 -7.10 0.84
N ILE A 213 -12.47 -6.52 -0.37
CA ILE A 213 -13.59 -5.76 -0.95
C ILE A 213 -14.80 -6.67 -1.10
N ALA A 214 -14.59 -7.88 -1.62
CA ALA A 214 -15.67 -8.85 -1.82
C ALA A 214 -16.26 -9.35 -0.49
N MET A 215 -15.41 -9.62 0.52
CA MET A 215 -15.85 -9.98 1.88
C MET A 215 -16.66 -8.85 2.54
N ALA A 216 -16.18 -7.60 2.44
CA ALA A 216 -16.91 -6.44 2.99
C ALA A 216 -18.28 -6.28 2.34
N TRP A 217 -18.35 -6.40 1.01
CA TRP A 217 -19.60 -6.33 0.25
C TRP A 217 -20.59 -7.42 0.70
N ARG A 218 -20.14 -8.68 0.79
CA ARG A 218 -21.00 -9.79 1.28
C ARG A 218 -21.46 -9.59 2.72
N ALA A 219 -20.64 -8.95 3.55
CA ALA A 219 -20.98 -8.58 4.92
C ALA A 219 -21.96 -7.38 5.03
N GLY A 220 -22.31 -6.73 3.92
CA GLY A 220 -23.27 -5.63 3.86
C GLY A 220 -22.65 -4.23 3.87
N CYS A 221 -21.33 -4.10 3.74
CA CYS A 221 -20.69 -2.79 3.57
C CYS A 221 -21.02 -2.21 2.19
N ARG A 222 -21.23 -0.89 2.14
CA ARG A 222 -21.23 -0.16 0.86
C ARG A 222 -19.79 -0.10 0.32
N VAL A 223 -19.67 -0.21 -0.99
CA VAL A 223 -18.42 0.03 -1.74
C VAL A 223 -18.65 1.19 -2.70
N ALA A 224 -17.60 1.94 -3.03
CA ALA A 224 -17.69 3.14 -3.86
C ALA A 224 -16.44 3.26 -4.75
N ASN A 225 -16.53 4.07 -5.79
CA ASN A 225 -15.42 4.46 -6.66
C ASN A 225 -14.68 3.28 -7.32
N MET A 226 -15.37 2.15 -7.49
CA MET A 226 -14.80 0.92 -8.05
C MET A 226 -14.52 1.02 -9.56
N GLU A 227 -15.03 2.05 -10.23
CA GLU A 227 -14.73 2.43 -11.61
C GLU A 227 -13.35 3.11 -11.75
N PHE A 228 -12.84 3.74 -10.69
CA PHE A 228 -11.57 4.46 -10.72
C PHE A 228 -10.38 3.52 -10.49
N ASN A 229 -9.99 2.81 -11.55
CA ASN A 229 -8.83 1.92 -11.55
C ASN A 229 -7.66 2.60 -12.29
N GLN A 230 -6.56 2.85 -11.59
CA GLN A 230 -5.38 3.48 -12.18
C GLN A 230 -4.59 2.48 -13.02
N PHE A 231 -4.35 2.82 -14.28
CA PHE A 231 -3.41 2.12 -15.15
C PHE A 231 -2.09 2.88 -15.14
N HIS A 232 -1.05 2.24 -14.61
CA HIS A 232 0.27 2.86 -14.59
C HIS A 232 0.78 3.04 -16.03
N PRO A 233 1.20 4.26 -16.44
CA PRO A 233 1.52 4.56 -17.84
C PRO A 233 2.75 3.81 -18.35
N THR A 234 3.66 3.44 -17.46
CA THR A 234 4.93 2.76 -17.80
C THR A 234 5.02 1.40 -17.14
N CYS A 235 4.62 0.36 -17.87
CA CYS A 235 4.89 -1.04 -17.54
C CYS A 235 5.79 -1.66 -18.62
N LEU A 236 6.68 -2.56 -18.23
CA LEU A 236 7.55 -3.28 -19.15
C LEU A 236 6.72 -4.13 -20.12
N TYR A 237 6.97 -3.93 -21.41
CA TYR A 237 6.52 -4.81 -22.47
C TYR A 237 7.66 -5.71 -22.92
N HIS A 238 7.66 -6.96 -22.47
CA HIS A 238 8.66 -7.94 -22.89
C HIS A 238 8.03 -9.34 -22.92
N PRO A 239 8.17 -10.14 -24.01
CA PRO A 239 7.49 -11.43 -24.16
C PRO A 239 7.80 -12.45 -23.05
N GLN A 240 8.97 -12.33 -22.41
CA GLN A 240 9.44 -13.25 -21.37
C GLN A 240 9.30 -12.69 -19.95
N ALA A 241 8.83 -11.46 -19.79
CA ALA A 241 8.64 -10.85 -18.48
C ALA A 241 7.15 -10.63 -18.21
N LYS A 242 6.71 -10.87 -16.97
CA LYS A 242 5.42 -10.34 -16.52
C LYS A 242 5.46 -8.80 -16.59
N SER A 243 4.29 -8.18 -16.72
CA SER A 243 4.16 -6.73 -16.65
C SER A 243 4.79 -6.21 -15.35
N PHE A 244 5.95 -5.60 -15.47
CA PHE A 244 6.73 -5.06 -14.36
C PHE A 244 6.64 -3.54 -14.41
N LEU A 245 6.41 -2.91 -13.25
CA LEU A 245 6.32 -1.46 -13.18
C LEU A 245 7.70 -0.82 -13.43
N ILE A 246 7.73 0.21 -14.27
CA ILE A 246 8.88 1.08 -14.44
C ILE A 246 8.53 2.40 -13.76
N THR A 247 9.20 2.69 -12.63
CA THR A 247 8.82 3.79 -11.73
C THR A 247 8.68 5.14 -12.42
N GLU A 248 7.68 5.90 -11.96
CA GLU A 248 7.45 7.28 -12.37
C GLU A 248 8.61 8.21 -11.99
N ALA A 249 9.35 7.88 -10.92
CA ALA A 249 10.55 8.63 -10.55
C ALA A 249 11.57 8.74 -11.70
N ILE A 250 11.61 7.79 -12.64
CA ILE A 250 12.46 7.91 -13.85
C ILE A 250 12.06 9.13 -14.68
N ARG A 251 10.75 9.42 -14.85
CA ARG A 251 10.27 10.62 -15.52
C ARG A 251 10.56 11.88 -14.69
N GLY A 252 10.38 11.77 -13.38
CA GLY A 252 10.78 12.77 -12.39
C GLY A 252 12.22 13.25 -12.51
N GLU A 253 13.13 12.31 -12.77
CA GLU A 253 14.57 12.54 -12.91
C GLU A 253 15.03 12.68 -14.38
N GLY A 254 14.11 13.01 -15.30
CA GLY A 254 14.44 13.42 -16.68
C GLY A 254 14.23 12.36 -17.77
N GLY A 255 13.69 11.20 -17.42
CA GLY A 255 13.25 10.18 -18.37
C GLY A 255 12.19 10.71 -19.35
N ARG A 256 12.19 10.17 -20.57
CA ARG A 256 11.37 10.68 -21.68
C ARG A 256 10.42 9.60 -22.22
N LEU A 257 9.20 10.00 -22.56
CA LEU A 257 8.23 9.14 -23.24
C LEU A 257 8.32 9.36 -24.75
N LEU A 258 8.74 8.32 -25.47
CA LEU A 258 9.03 8.37 -26.91
C LEU A 258 8.11 7.44 -27.69
N LEU A 259 7.76 7.85 -28.91
CA LEU A 259 7.15 6.99 -29.91
C LEU A 259 8.20 6.02 -30.49
N PRO A 260 7.79 4.96 -31.22
CA PRO A 260 8.72 4.05 -31.90
C PRO A 260 9.69 4.74 -32.88
N ASN A 261 9.33 5.91 -33.40
CA ASN A 261 10.18 6.73 -34.27
C ASN A 261 11.17 7.65 -33.50
N GLY A 262 11.22 7.56 -32.17
CA GLY A 262 12.10 8.35 -31.30
C GLY A 262 11.59 9.74 -30.92
N GLN A 263 10.39 10.15 -31.36
CA GLN A 263 9.86 11.49 -31.05
C GLN A 263 9.16 11.53 -29.69
N ARG A 264 9.35 12.62 -28.93
CA ARG A 264 8.55 12.93 -27.74
C ARG A 264 7.13 13.26 -28.16
N PHE A 265 6.14 12.80 -27.39
CA PHE A 265 4.73 13.01 -27.76
C PHE A 265 3.86 13.72 -26.72
N MET A 266 4.25 13.74 -25.45
CA MET A 266 3.38 14.22 -24.36
C MET A 266 2.96 15.68 -24.52
N HIS A 267 3.83 16.54 -25.08
CA HIS A 267 3.53 17.95 -25.35
C HIS A 267 2.32 18.17 -26.29
N ARG A 268 1.87 17.13 -27.01
CA ARG A 268 0.68 17.18 -27.86
C ARG A 268 -0.62 16.95 -27.07
N TYR A 269 -0.52 16.45 -25.84
CA TYR A 269 -1.64 16.03 -25.00
C TYR A 269 -1.76 16.88 -23.74
N ASP A 270 -0.64 17.22 -23.10
CA ASP A 270 -0.62 17.97 -21.85
C ASP A 270 0.65 18.83 -21.75
N GLU A 271 0.50 20.06 -21.25
CA GLU A 271 1.61 21.02 -21.08
C GLU A 271 2.63 20.54 -20.04
N ARG A 272 2.20 19.71 -19.07
CA ARG A 272 3.07 19.10 -18.04
C ARG A 272 4.01 18.03 -18.62
N GLY A 273 3.79 17.60 -19.87
CA GLY A 273 4.69 16.68 -20.57
C GLY A 273 4.79 15.32 -19.89
N GLU A 274 6.00 14.83 -19.63
CA GLU A 274 6.23 13.54 -18.98
C GLU A 274 5.80 13.47 -17.51
N LEU A 275 5.40 14.59 -16.89
CA LEU A 275 4.87 14.65 -15.51
C LEU A 275 3.35 14.90 -15.46
N ALA A 276 2.67 14.77 -16.61
CA ALA A 276 1.23 14.91 -16.72
C ALA A 276 0.46 13.84 -15.94
#